data_AF-A0A6J6V621-F1
#
_entry.id   AF-A0A6J6V621-F1
#
_cell.length_a   1.000
_cell.length_b   1.000
_cell.length_c   1.000
_cell.angle_alpha   90.00
_cell.angle_beta   90.00
_cell.angle_gamma   90.00
#
_symmetry.space_group_name_H-M   'P 1'
#
loop_
_entity.id
_entity.type
_entity.pdbx_description
1 polymer ?
#
loop_
_entity_poly.entity_id
_entity_poly.type
_entity_poly.pdbx_seq_one_letter_code
_entity_poly.pdbx_strand_id
1 'polypeptide(L)'
;MGDKTCESIGNSADFLHDACYTASGLLSDGKDLLFRLQIGSSGPFFSIYQWVDQGVQRSWDRGDWVAQTVPDGSTWRITLKSKSLAQNAGAITSNMKNPYIAFGRSTDGDLLTYIQGTVYPNQWQCLSPDKPNATPAERGELCKHPESYAETASTGFSIDVMPYVFQFEKLRGYTPGGIFVSGPTGSLGQVQYDKEQGVITVPMSGPHFLFDRKTLNKGWMEVSIKGDIIRQAFNLEPKNAGQLAKVEISYVEGKADIATYATRYIPELDTFEIRAYNFGFSAPTLRVKVNMPPAKPTQSTQSTQSTQSTSKKAPSKITSITCVKGKTIKTIKGNSPKCPSGYVKR
;
A
#
# COMPACT_ATOMS: atom_id res chain seq x y z
N MET A 1 33.64 -14.87 24.79
CA MET A 1 32.34 -14.55 24.16
C MET A 1 32.66 -14.19 22.72
N GLY A 2 32.55 -15.16 21.81
CA GLY A 2 32.88 -14.93 20.40
C GLY A 2 31.89 -13.94 19.80
N ASP A 3 32.39 -13.05 18.94
CA ASP A 3 31.56 -12.16 18.13
C ASP A 3 30.51 -12.99 17.41
N LYS A 4 29.23 -12.74 17.72
CA LYS A 4 28.11 -13.41 17.08
C LYS A 4 28.04 -12.90 15.64
N THR A 5 28.49 -13.69 14.68
CA THR A 5 28.48 -13.33 13.26
C THR A 5 27.11 -13.61 12.64
N CYS A 6 26.60 -12.66 11.85
CA CYS A 6 25.46 -12.92 10.98
C CYS A 6 25.86 -13.99 9.95
N GLU A 7 25.16 -15.11 9.93
CA GLU A 7 25.43 -16.21 8.99
C GLU A 7 24.43 -16.18 7.83
N SER A 8 24.95 -16.15 6.60
CA SER A 8 24.12 -16.28 5.40
C SER A 8 23.79 -17.75 5.19
N ILE A 9 22.50 -18.06 5.02
CA ILE A 9 22.04 -19.40 4.72
C ILE A 9 21.78 -19.43 3.21
N GLY A 10 22.40 -20.38 2.50
CA GLY A 10 22.10 -20.59 1.09
C GLY A 10 20.63 -20.92 0.84
N ASN A 11 20.22 -20.94 -0.43
CA ASN A 11 18.84 -21.23 -0.80
C ASN A 11 18.36 -22.53 -0.14
N SER A 12 17.19 -22.48 0.51
CA SER A 12 16.57 -23.62 1.18
C SER A 12 15.14 -23.81 0.66
N ALA A 13 14.44 -24.85 1.14
CA ALA A 13 13.04 -25.09 0.78
C ALA A 13 12.12 -23.89 1.11
N ASP A 14 12.47 -23.08 2.11
CA ASP A 14 11.66 -21.95 2.57
C ASP A 14 12.11 -20.60 1.97
N PHE A 15 13.38 -20.49 1.56
CA PHE A 15 13.99 -19.23 1.12
C PHE A 15 14.76 -19.35 -0.18
N LEU A 16 14.44 -18.46 -1.11
CA LEU A 16 15.16 -18.25 -2.36
C LEU A 16 16.46 -17.48 -2.16
N HIS A 17 16.58 -16.71 -1.08
CA HIS A 17 17.79 -15.99 -0.68
C HIS A 17 17.70 -15.62 0.81
N ASP A 18 18.77 -15.84 1.56
CA ASP A 18 18.84 -15.48 2.98
C ASP A 18 20.28 -15.10 3.35
N ALA A 19 20.59 -13.80 3.29
CA ALA A 19 21.97 -13.34 3.41
C ALA A 19 22.13 -12.09 4.27
N CYS A 20 23.35 -11.93 4.76
CA CYS A 20 23.79 -10.78 5.53
C CYS A 20 24.39 -9.72 4.60
N TYR A 21 24.06 -8.46 4.89
CA TYR A 21 24.47 -7.30 4.14
C TYR A 21 25.00 -6.24 5.08
N THR A 22 26.01 -5.51 4.60
CA THR A 22 26.58 -4.37 5.32
C THR A 22 26.21 -3.08 4.60
N ALA A 23 25.64 -2.12 5.32
CA ALA A 23 25.40 -0.77 4.86
C ALA A 23 26.27 0.20 5.65
N SER A 24 27.25 0.79 4.95
CA SER A 24 28.28 1.56 5.63
C SER A 24 27.77 2.87 6.23
N GLY A 25 28.21 3.15 7.46
CA GLY A 25 27.92 4.40 8.17
C GLY A 25 26.45 4.72 8.45
N LEU A 26 25.55 3.73 8.44
CA LEU A 26 24.10 3.96 8.55
C LEU A 26 23.60 4.04 10.00
N LEU A 27 24.41 3.60 10.98
CA LEU A 27 24.06 3.73 12.40
C LEU A 27 24.26 5.16 12.90
N SER A 28 23.57 5.52 13.98
CA SER A 28 23.63 6.87 14.56
C SER A 28 25.02 7.28 15.05
N ASP A 29 25.89 6.31 15.35
CA ASP A 29 27.29 6.52 15.73
C ASP A 29 28.27 6.45 14.54
N GLY A 30 27.74 6.38 13.31
CA GLY A 30 28.53 6.34 12.08
C GLY A 30 29.14 4.97 11.77
N LYS A 31 28.79 3.92 12.52
CA LYS A 31 29.21 2.55 12.20
C LYS A 31 28.36 1.93 11.10
N ASP A 32 28.92 0.88 10.51
CA ASP A 32 28.27 0.05 9.52
C ASP A 32 27.10 -0.72 10.14
N LEU A 33 25.96 -0.72 9.47
CA LEU A 33 24.81 -1.55 9.79
C LEU A 33 25.00 -2.93 9.15
N LEU A 34 25.11 -3.97 9.98
CA LEU A 34 25.00 -5.36 9.53
C LEU A 34 23.56 -5.84 9.69
N PHE A 35 22.89 -6.16 8.58
CA PHE A 35 21.50 -6.60 8.57
C PHE A 35 21.31 -7.85 7.73
N ARG A 36 20.22 -8.58 7.98
CA ARG A 36 19.85 -9.79 7.24
C ARG A 36 18.68 -9.51 6.32
N LEU A 37 18.78 -9.90 5.05
CA LEU A 37 17.72 -9.78 4.05
C LEU A 37 17.27 -11.16 3.63
N GLN A 38 15.97 -11.38 3.69
CA GLN A 38 15.34 -12.65 3.34
C GLN A 38 14.43 -12.48 2.14
N ILE A 39 14.47 -13.48 1.26
CA ILE A 39 13.60 -13.59 0.11
C ILE A 39 12.99 -14.99 0.15
N GLY A 40 11.68 -15.03 0.34
CA GLY A 40 10.91 -16.26 0.39
C GLY A 40 9.86 -16.32 -0.71
N SER A 41 9.20 -17.46 -0.80
CA SER A 41 8.01 -17.62 -1.60
C SER A 41 6.93 -18.33 -0.79
N SER A 42 5.68 -17.89 -0.95
CA SER A 42 4.52 -18.59 -0.40
C SER A 42 3.52 -18.81 -1.53
N GLY A 43 3.42 -20.05 -2.01
CA GLY A 43 2.70 -20.35 -3.24
C GLY A 43 3.26 -19.55 -4.42
N PRO A 44 2.43 -18.82 -5.19
CA PRO A 44 2.92 -18.00 -6.30
C PRO A 44 3.51 -16.66 -5.86
N PHE A 45 3.35 -16.28 -4.59
CA PHE A 45 3.82 -14.99 -4.09
C PHE A 45 5.32 -15.03 -3.80
N PHE A 46 5.96 -13.89 -4.06
CA PHE A 46 7.38 -13.67 -3.80
C PHE A 46 7.50 -12.55 -2.76
N SER A 47 8.18 -12.80 -1.65
CA SER A 47 8.28 -11.86 -0.54
C SER A 47 9.74 -11.51 -0.28
N ILE A 48 10.05 -10.22 -0.20
CA ILE A 48 11.34 -9.68 0.23
C ILE A 48 11.11 -9.03 1.57
N TYR A 49 11.90 -9.40 2.57
CA TYR A 49 11.73 -8.81 3.87
C TYR A 49 12.99 -8.68 4.69
N GLN A 50 12.95 -7.62 5.48
CA GLN A 50 13.95 -7.19 6.42
C GLN A 50 13.16 -6.54 7.56
N TRP A 51 12.85 -7.26 8.63
CA TRP A 51 12.29 -6.62 9.81
C TRP A 51 12.57 -7.45 11.06
N VAL A 52 12.55 -6.79 12.20
CA VAL A 52 12.54 -7.41 13.53
C VAL A 52 11.39 -6.78 14.29
N ASP A 53 10.60 -7.64 14.94
CA ASP A 53 9.50 -7.21 15.79
C ASP A 53 10.05 -6.84 17.16
N GLN A 54 9.78 -5.62 17.61
CA GLN A 54 9.95 -5.28 19.01
C GLN A 54 8.84 -5.93 19.83
N GLY A 55 9.20 -6.64 20.90
CA GLY A 55 8.26 -7.22 21.86
C GLY A 55 7.98 -8.72 21.70
N VAL A 56 8.54 -9.40 20.70
CA VAL A 56 8.37 -10.86 20.51
C VAL A 56 9.72 -11.54 20.30
N GLN A 57 10.03 -12.57 21.09
CA GLN A 57 11.07 -13.53 20.74
C GLN A 57 10.49 -14.52 19.72
N ARG A 58 10.97 -14.47 18.47
CA ARG A 58 10.56 -15.43 17.43
C ARG A 58 11.45 -16.67 17.54
N SER A 59 10.85 -17.83 17.79
CA SER A 59 11.57 -19.11 17.88
C SER A 59 12.13 -19.63 16.55
N TRP A 60 11.75 -19.00 15.43
CA TRP A 60 12.24 -19.30 14.09
C TRP A 60 13.30 -18.30 13.59
N ASP A 61 13.67 -17.30 14.40
CA ASP A 61 14.87 -16.51 14.14
C ASP A 61 16.05 -17.47 14.26
N ARG A 62 16.60 -17.86 13.11
CA ARG A 62 17.54 -18.98 12.91
C ARG A 62 18.92 -18.64 13.51
N GLY A 63 19.03 -18.57 14.84
CA GLY A 63 20.28 -18.44 15.59
C GLY A 63 20.22 -17.48 16.79
N ASP A 64 21.32 -17.41 17.56
CA ASP A 64 21.47 -16.54 18.73
C ASP A 64 21.83 -15.08 18.39
N TRP A 65 21.86 -14.74 17.09
CA TRP A 65 22.17 -13.40 16.57
C TRP A 65 20.88 -12.59 16.39
N VAL A 66 20.85 -11.38 16.93
CA VAL A 66 19.70 -10.46 16.80
C VAL A 66 19.94 -9.58 15.59
N ALA A 67 19.09 -9.71 14.57
CA ALA A 67 19.20 -8.88 13.39
C ALA A 67 19.01 -7.40 13.71
N GLN A 68 19.88 -6.55 13.16
CA GLN A 68 19.63 -5.12 13.17
C GLN A 68 18.64 -4.79 12.05
N THR A 69 17.67 -3.96 12.35
CA THR A 69 16.68 -3.48 11.38
C THR A 69 17.22 -2.28 10.63
N VAL A 70 16.80 -2.13 9.38
CA VAL A 70 17.13 -0.91 8.66
C VAL A 70 16.41 0.28 9.31
N PRO A 71 17.04 1.47 9.43
CA PRO A 71 16.48 2.57 10.20
C PRO A 71 15.20 3.13 9.58
N ASP A 72 14.26 3.59 10.40
CA ASP A 72 13.09 4.32 9.92
C ASP A 72 13.50 5.57 9.14
N GLY A 73 12.79 5.85 8.03
CA GLY A 73 13.11 6.96 7.15
C GLY A 73 14.30 6.72 6.21
N SER A 74 15.06 5.65 6.37
CA SER A 74 16.07 5.26 5.37
C SER A 74 15.42 4.84 4.06
N THR A 75 16.07 5.16 2.93
CA THR A 75 15.57 4.80 1.59
C THR A 75 16.42 3.69 1.01
N TRP A 76 15.76 2.63 0.56
CA TRP A 76 16.41 1.44 0.03
C TRP A 76 15.96 1.18 -1.38
N ARG A 77 16.91 0.74 -2.21
CA ARG A 77 16.66 0.19 -3.54
C ARG A 77 17.18 -1.24 -3.56
N ILE A 78 16.29 -2.17 -3.82
CA ILE A 78 16.60 -3.59 -4.01
C ILE A 78 16.61 -3.86 -5.51
N THR A 79 17.71 -4.44 -5.99
CA THR A 79 17.86 -4.83 -7.39
C THR A 79 17.83 -6.35 -7.48
N LEU A 80 16.83 -6.88 -8.17
CA LEU A 80 16.65 -8.30 -8.38
C LEU A 80 16.96 -8.67 -9.82
N LYS A 81 17.89 -9.60 -10.00
CA LYS A 81 18.20 -10.21 -11.29
C LYS A 81 17.40 -11.49 -11.43
N SER A 82 16.50 -11.56 -12.40
CA SER A 82 15.60 -12.71 -12.60
C SER A 82 15.14 -12.81 -14.04
N LYS A 83 15.08 -14.03 -14.58
CA LYS A 83 14.54 -14.29 -15.93
C LYS A 83 13.03 -14.04 -16.04
N SER A 84 12.31 -14.09 -14.92
CA SER A 84 10.83 -14.14 -14.90
C SER A 84 10.18 -12.95 -14.19
N LEU A 85 10.79 -12.41 -13.13
CA LEU A 85 10.14 -11.42 -12.27
C LEU A 85 9.72 -10.16 -13.03
N ALA A 86 10.62 -9.62 -13.85
CA ALA A 86 10.38 -8.43 -14.65
C ALA A 86 9.33 -8.62 -15.76
N GLN A 87 8.87 -9.85 -16.00
CA GLN A 87 7.82 -10.18 -16.99
C GLN A 87 6.50 -10.54 -16.32
N ASN A 88 6.53 -11.04 -15.08
CA ASN A 88 5.39 -11.69 -14.43
C ASN A 88 4.95 -11.00 -13.14
N ALA A 89 5.63 -9.95 -12.68
CA ALA A 89 5.18 -9.15 -11.54
C ALA A 89 3.81 -8.52 -11.85
N GLY A 90 2.79 -8.86 -11.07
CA GLY A 90 1.45 -8.29 -11.18
C GLY A 90 1.32 -7.05 -10.31
N ALA A 91 0.78 -7.22 -9.10
CA ALA A 91 0.67 -6.17 -8.10
C ALA A 91 1.74 -6.32 -7.02
N ILE A 92 2.08 -5.21 -6.37
CA ILE A 92 3.09 -5.18 -5.30
C ILE A 92 2.46 -4.56 -4.06
N THR A 93 2.72 -5.15 -2.90
CA THR A 93 2.40 -4.57 -1.58
C THR A 93 3.65 -4.35 -0.76
N SER A 94 3.72 -3.28 0.03
CA SER A 94 4.83 -3.04 0.97
C SER A 94 4.41 -2.17 2.16
N ASN A 95 5.25 -2.07 3.20
CA ASN A 95 5.18 -1.01 4.23
C ASN A 95 6.14 0.16 3.96
N MET A 96 6.65 0.32 2.75
CA MET A 96 7.59 1.38 2.42
C MET A 96 6.91 2.57 1.75
N LYS A 97 7.03 3.76 2.35
CA LYS A 97 6.59 5.01 1.70
C LYS A 97 7.38 5.28 0.42
N ASN A 98 6.86 6.16 -0.43
CA ASN A 98 7.40 6.48 -1.75
C ASN A 98 7.65 5.22 -2.62
N PRO A 99 6.64 4.35 -2.79
CA PRO A 99 6.80 3.09 -3.51
C PRO A 99 7.16 3.35 -4.98
N TYR A 100 8.29 2.79 -5.42
CA TYR A 100 8.77 2.90 -6.78
C TYR A 100 9.22 1.55 -7.31
N ILE A 101 8.82 1.26 -8.55
CA ILE A 101 9.32 0.13 -9.30
C ILE A 101 9.74 0.54 -10.72
N ALA A 102 10.85 -0.03 -11.16
CA ALA A 102 11.34 0.07 -12.51
C ALA A 102 12.00 -1.23 -12.95
N PHE A 103 12.24 -1.36 -14.26
CA PHE A 103 12.90 -2.52 -14.85
C PHE A 103 14.06 -2.07 -15.71
N GLY A 104 15.01 -2.97 -15.91
CA GLY A 104 16.16 -2.74 -16.78
C GLY A 104 16.78 -4.04 -17.23
N ARG A 105 18.00 -3.94 -17.74
CA ARG A 105 18.82 -5.10 -18.12
C ARG A 105 20.20 -4.97 -17.48
N SER A 106 20.78 -6.10 -17.09
CA SER A 106 22.19 -6.16 -16.70
C SER A 106 23.09 -6.04 -17.92
N THR A 107 24.39 -5.86 -17.70
CA THR A 107 25.42 -5.94 -18.74
C THR A 107 25.33 -7.23 -19.54
N ASP A 108 25.00 -8.34 -18.87
CA ASP A 108 24.90 -9.67 -19.49
C ASP A 108 23.53 -9.93 -20.15
N GLY A 109 22.66 -8.92 -20.24
CA GLY A 109 21.35 -8.99 -20.92
C GLY A 109 20.18 -9.51 -20.10
N ASP A 110 20.43 -10.07 -18.92
CA ASP A 110 19.39 -10.53 -17.98
C ASP A 110 18.49 -9.38 -17.49
N LEU A 111 17.25 -9.69 -17.14
CA LEU A 111 16.29 -8.69 -16.68
C LEU A 111 16.55 -8.31 -15.21
N LEU A 112 16.46 -7.01 -14.95
CA LEU A 112 16.58 -6.41 -13.63
C LEU A 112 15.25 -5.80 -13.20
N THR A 113 14.88 -6.03 -11.95
CA THR A 113 13.74 -5.38 -11.27
C THR A 113 14.29 -4.53 -10.13
N TYR A 114 14.00 -3.24 -10.16
CA TYR A 114 14.38 -2.28 -9.13
C TYR A 114 13.16 -1.94 -8.29
N ILE A 115 13.16 -2.31 -7.01
CA ILE A 115 12.11 -1.94 -6.07
C ILE A 115 12.72 -0.96 -5.06
N GLN A 116 12.08 0.19 -4.89
CA GLN A 116 12.56 1.23 -4.00
C GLN A 116 11.43 1.74 -3.11
N GLY A 117 11.80 2.11 -1.89
CA GLY A 117 10.92 2.81 -0.97
C GLY A 117 11.67 3.35 0.24
N THR A 118 10.95 4.06 1.08
CA THR A 118 11.41 4.63 2.34
C THR A 118 10.80 3.84 3.49
N VAL A 119 11.65 3.33 4.38
CA VAL A 119 11.26 2.51 5.53
C VAL A 119 10.32 3.31 6.42
N TYR A 120 9.23 2.67 6.85
CA TYR A 120 8.27 3.25 7.77
C TYR A 120 7.86 2.22 8.84
N PRO A 121 7.74 2.64 10.12
CA PRO A 121 7.37 1.75 11.20
C PRO A 121 6.06 1.04 10.91
N ASN A 122 6.01 -0.24 11.26
CA ASN A 122 4.81 -1.05 11.16
C ASN A 122 4.26 -1.36 12.56
N GLN A 123 2.94 -1.43 12.68
CA GLN A 123 2.24 -1.76 13.92
C GLN A 123 1.45 -3.02 13.66
N TRP A 124 1.81 -4.10 14.33
CA TRP A 124 1.37 -5.43 13.95
C TRP A 124 0.64 -6.12 15.10
N GLN A 125 -0.31 -6.97 14.72
CA GLN A 125 -1.20 -7.75 15.60
C GLN A 125 -2.07 -6.90 16.53
N CYS A 126 -3.37 -7.18 16.53
CA CYS A 126 -4.30 -6.46 17.38
C CYS A 126 -4.57 -7.27 18.64
N LEU A 127 -4.27 -6.66 19.79
CA LEU A 127 -4.73 -7.09 21.10
C LEU A 127 -5.77 -6.09 21.61
N SER A 128 -6.48 -6.44 22.68
CA SER A 128 -7.39 -5.53 23.37
C SER A 128 -7.21 -5.69 24.88
N PRO A 129 -7.62 -4.69 25.70
CA PRO A 129 -7.50 -4.76 27.15
C PRO A 129 -8.16 -5.99 27.78
N ASP A 130 -9.26 -6.46 27.19
CA ASP A 130 -10.02 -7.65 27.59
C ASP A 130 -9.40 -8.96 27.07
N LYS A 131 -8.58 -8.92 26.02
CA LYS A 131 -7.87 -10.09 25.46
C LYS A 131 -6.39 -9.80 25.19
N PRO A 132 -5.57 -9.61 26.24
CA PRO A 132 -4.15 -9.28 26.08
C PRO A 132 -3.29 -10.45 25.57
N ASN A 133 -3.79 -11.69 25.62
CA ASN A 133 -3.08 -12.90 25.20
C ASN A 133 -3.82 -13.63 24.08
N ALA A 134 -4.37 -12.88 23.12
CA ALA A 134 -5.20 -13.43 22.05
C ALA A 134 -4.43 -14.41 21.16
N THR A 135 -5.10 -15.49 20.75
CA THR A 135 -4.56 -16.44 19.77
C THR A 135 -4.49 -15.80 18.38
N PRO A 136 -3.63 -16.30 17.46
CA PRO A 136 -3.54 -15.77 16.10
C PRO A 136 -4.88 -15.68 15.36
N ALA A 137 -5.81 -16.62 15.62
CA ALA A 137 -7.14 -16.63 15.02
C ALA A 137 -8.06 -15.51 15.55
N GLU A 138 -7.86 -15.08 16.79
CA GLU A 138 -8.68 -14.03 17.42
C GLU A 138 -8.22 -12.62 17.04
N ARG A 139 -6.91 -12.43 16.82
CA ARG A 139 -6.30 -11.11 16.58
C ARG A 139 -6.92 -10.34 15.41
N GLY A 140 -7.42 -11.02 14.37
CA GLY A 140 -8.07 -10.38 13.22
C GLY A 140 -9.35 -9.63 13.61
N GLU A 141 -10.18 -10.22 14.47
CA GLU A 141 -11.42 -9.59 14.94
C GLU A 141 -11.12 -8.47 15.94
N LEU A 142 -10.07 -8.64 16.75
CA LEU A 142 -9.66 -7.62 17.73
C LEU A 142 -9.26 -6.29 17.08
N CYS A 143 -8.83 -6.26 15.82
CA CYS A 143 -8.57 -5.00 15.11
C CYS A 143 -9.83 -4.12 14.93
N LYS A 144 -11.02 -4.65 15.15
CA LYS A 144 -12.27 -3.89 15.16
C LYS A 144 -12.61 -3.32 16.54
N HIS A 145 -11.94 -3.78 17.59
CA HIS A 145 -12.16 -3.30 18.95
C HIS A 145 -11.67 -1.85 19.07
N PRO A 146 -12.47 -0.92 19.62
CA PRO A 146 -12.12 0.50 19.70
C PRO A 146 -10.88 0.76 20.58
N GLU A 147 -10.64 -0.08 21.58
CA GLU A 147 -9.46 0.00 22.44
C GLU A 147 -8.33 -0.95 21.99
N SER A 148 -8.37 -1.45 20.75
CA SER A 148 -7.31 -2.34 20.29
C SER A 148 -5.97 -1.64 20.20
N TYR A 149 -4.89 -2.35 20.51
CA TYR A 149 -3.52 -1.84 20.45
C TYR A 149 -2.59 -2.84 19.77
N ALA A 150 -1.49 -2.33 19.22
CA ALA A 150 -0.48 -3.16 18.57
C ALA A 150 0.23 -4.05 19.59
N GLU A 151 0.35 -5.35 19.30
CA GLU A 151 1.19 -6.26 20.09
C GLU A 151 2.66 -6.00 19.85
N THR A 152 3.03 -5.63 18.62
CA THR A 152 4.42 -5.35 18.26
C THR A 152 4.54 -4.08 17.44
N ALA A 153 5.69 -3.44 17.57
CA ALA A 153 6.18 -2.43 16.64
C ALA A 153 7.35 -3.03 15.86
N SER A 154 7.27 -3.06 14.54
CA SER A 154 8.33 -3.59 13.69
C SER A 154 9.02 -2.45 12.95
N THR A 155 10.35 -2.51 12.93
CA THR A 155 11.20 -1.63 12.12
C THR A 155 11.76 -2.43 10.94
N GLY A 156 11.90 -1.78 9.78
CA GLY A 156 12.31 -2.42 8.54
C GLY A 156 11.23 -2.44 7.46
N PHE A 157 11.37 -3.29 6.45
CA PHE A 157 10.45 -3.38 5.32
C PHE A 157 10.03 -4.81 4.95
N SER A 158 8.80 -4.93 4.46
CA SER A 158 8.25 -6.04 3.69
C SER A 158 7.89 -5.56 2.31
N ILE A 159 8.14 -6.38 1.30
CA ILE A 159 7.66 -6.21 -0.06
C ILE A 159 7.14 -7.56 -0.54
N ASP A 160 5.86 -7.63 -0.89
CA ASP A 160 5.27 -8.79 -1.51
C ASP A 160 4.98 -8.49 -2.98
N VAL A 161 5.49 -9.33 -3.86
CA VAL A 161 5.23 -9.29 -5.29
C VAL A 161 4.26 -10.41 -5.63
N MET A 162 3.09 -10.02 -6.08
CA MET A 162 2.02 -10.91 -6.52
C MET A 162 2.12 -11.04 -8.04
N PRO A 163 2.33 -12.25 -8.61
CA PRO A 163 2.37 -12.37 -10.05
C PRO A 163 0.98 -12.20 -10.68
N TYR A 164 0.89 -12.20 -12.01
CA TYR A 164 -0.36 -12.17 -12.78
C TYR A 164 -1.17 -13.48 -12.67
N VAL A 165 -1.57 -13.83 -11.46
CA VAL A 165 -2.38 -15.01 -11.13
C VAL A 165 -3.62 -14.57 -10.34
N PHE A 166 -4.61 -15.46 -10.23
CA PHE A 166 -5.87 -15.19 -9.56
C PHE A 166 -6.53 -13.90 -10.12
N GLN A 167 -6.91 -12.96 -9.26
CA GLN A 167 -7.55 -11.71 -9.68
C GLN A 167 -6.68 -10.79 -10.54
N PHE A 168 -5.35 -10.95 -10.50
CA PHE A 168 -4.43 -10.13 -11.31
C PHE A 168 -4.21 -10.70 -12.71
N GLU A 169 -4.74 -11.88 -13.04
CA GLU A 169 -4.67 -12.42 -14.40
C GLU A 169 -5.29 -11.47 -15.43
N LYS A 170 -6.31 -10.69 -15.03
CA LYS A 170 -6.93 -9.64 -15.85
C LYS A 170 -5.98 -8.49 -16.22
N LEU A 171 -4.85 -8.38 -15.52
CA LEU A 171 -3.77 -7.42 -15.77
C LEU A 171 -2.59 -8.05 -16.53
N ARG A 172 -2.70 -9.31 -16.98
CA ARG A 172 -1.66 -9.94 -17.80
C ARG A 172 -1.52 -9.21 -19.14
N GLY A 173 -0.29 -8.92 -19.54
CA GLY A 173 0.04 -8.19 -20.78
C GLY A 173 0.19 -6.68 -20.61
N TYR A 174 -0.15 -6.12 -19.45
CA TYR A 174 0.20 -4.76 -19.08
C TYR A 174 1.65 -4.69 -18.54
N THR A 175 2.17 -3.49 -18.26
CA THR A 175 3.51 -3.34 -17.66
C THR A 175 3.59 -4.08 -16.32
N PRO A 176 4.58 -4.97 -16.16
CA PRO A 176 4.85 -5.69 -14.91
C PRO A 176 5.00 -4.74 -13.73
N GLY A 177 4.50 -5.12 -12.56
CA GLY A 177 4.52 -4.28 -11.36
C GLY A 177 3.79 -2.94 -11.53
N GLY A 178 2.88 -2.86 -12.51
CA GLY A 178 2.20 -1.62 -12.88
C GLY A 178 1.29 -1.04 -11.79
N ILE A 179 0.99 -1.81 -10.74
CA ILE A 179 0.26 -1.36 -9.55
C ILE A 179 1.08 -1.71 -8.32
N PHE A 180 1.54 -0.69 -7.60
CA PHE A 180 2.25 -0.83 -6.33
C PHE A 180 1.47 -0.08 -5.25
N VAL A 181 0.89 -0.85 -4.31
CA VAL A 181 0.20 -0.34 -3.12
C VAL A 181 1.15 -0.43 -1.93
N SER A 182 1.24 0.62 -1.14
CA SER A 182 2.00 0.63 0.09
C SER A 182 1.18 1.18 1.24
N GLY A 183 1.37 0.62 2.42
CA GLY A 183 0.67 0.91 3.66
C GLY A 183 1.16 -0.08 4.73
N PRO A 184 0.69 -0.02 5.97
CA PRO A 184 1.18 -0.95 6.99
C PRO A 184 0.94 -2.40 6.56
N THR A 185 2.00 -3.21 6.37
CA THR A 185 1.91 -4.52 5.70
C THR A 185 0.91 -5.46 6.36
N GLY A 186 0.71 -5.34 7.69
CA GLY A 186 -0.27 -6.16 8.43
C GLY A 186 -1.69 -5.73 8.34
N SER A 187 -1.84 -4.57 7.75
CA SER A 187 -3.10 -3.92 7.48
C SER A 187 -3.35 -3.84 6.00
N LEU A 188 -2.62 -4.55 5.15
CA LEU A 188 -2.94 -4.65 3.73
C LEU A 188 -3.55 -6.02 3.47
N GLY A 189 -4.86 -6.02 3.22
CA GLY A 189 -5.52 -7.16 2.60
C GLY A 189 -5.11 -7.32 1.14
N GLN A 190 -5.59 -8.39 0.51
CA GLN A 190 -5.32 -8.66 -0.89
C GLN A 190 -5.86 -7.51 -1.76
N VAL A 191 -4.99 -6.84 -2.53
CA VAL A 191 -5.38 -5.74 -3.43
C VAL A 191 -6.33 -6.28 -4.49
N GLN A 192 -7.52 -5.70 -4.62
CA GLN A 192 -8.51 -6.12 -5.60
C GLN A 192 -8.61 -5.11 -6.73
N TYR A 193 -8.71 -5.61 -7.96
CA TYR A 193 -8.89 -4.77 -9.14
C TYR A 193 -10.15 -5.16 -9.91
N ASP A 194 -11.07 -4.22 -10.02
CA ASP A 194 -12.26 -4.31 -10.85
C ASP A 194 -12.07 -3.43 -12.09
N LYS A 195 -11.79 -4.08 -13.22
CA LYS A 195 -11.59 -3.44 -14.53
C LYS A 195 -12.86 -2.77 -15.05
N GLU A 196 -14.02 -3.38 -14.85
CA GLU A 196 -15.29 -2.89 -15.39
C GLU A 196 -15.72 -1.60 -14.69
N GLN A 197 -15.46 -1.52 -13.38
CA GLN A 197 -15.76 -0.33 -12.59
C GLN A 197 -14.62 0.69 -12.55
N GLY A 198 -13.41 0.31 -12.96
CA GLY A 198 -12.21 1.12 -12.78
C GLY A 198 -11.91 1.37 -11.30
N VAL A 199 -11.99 0.32 -10.49
CA VAL A 199 -11.84 0.39 -9.03
C VAL A 199 -10.69 -0.48 -8.55
N ILE A 200 -9.81 0.11 -7.74
CA ILE A 200 -8.85 -0.64 -6.92
C ILE A 200 -9.35 -0.59 -5.48
N THR A 201 -9.58 -1.75 -4.88
CA THR A 201 -9.98 -1.87 -3.47
C THR A 201 -8.83 -2.47 -2.67
N VAL A 202 -8.47 -1.79 -1.59
CA VAL A 202 -7.45 -2.23 -0.65
C VAL A 202 -8.13 -2.38 0.71
N PRO A 203 -8.52 -3.62 1.10
CA PRO A 203 -8.99 -3.88 2.45
C PRO A 203 -7.86 -3.59 3.43
N MET A 204 -8.16 -2.94 4.54
CA MET A 204 -7.15 -2.69 5.56
C MET A 204 -7.65 -3.00 6.97
N SER A 205 -6.75 -3.46 7.83
CA SER A 205 -7.05 -3.81 9.24
C SER A 205 -5.85 -3.55 10.13
N GLY A 206 -5.99 -2.69 11.13
CA GLY A 206 -4.90 -2.41 12.06
C GLY A 206 -5.44 -2.09 13.44
N PRO A 207 -4.55 -2.04 14.45
CA PRO A 207 -4.94 -1.70 15.82
C PRO A 207 -5.31 -0.22 15.90
N HIS A 208 -6.21 0.12 16.82
CA HIS A 208 -6.64 1.50 17.05
C HIS A 208 -5.53 2.37 17.66
N PHE A 209 -4.76 1.80 18.58
CA PHE A 209 -3.61 2.41 19.23
C PHE A 209 -2.28 1.76 18.78
N LEU A 210 -1.22 2.55 18.78
CA LEU A 210 0.15 2.06 18.59
C LEU A 210 0.56 1.14 19.75
N PHE A 211 1.74 0.54 19.62
CA PHE A 211 2.35 -0.32 20.66
C PHE A 211 2.46 0.35 22.04
N ASP A 212 2.56 1.68 22.10
CA ASP A 212 2.56 2.45 23.36
C ASP A 212 1.19 2.49 24.08
N ARG A 213 0.15 1.94 23.45
CA ARG A 213 -1.26 1.86 23.93
C ARG A 213 -1.91 3.21 24.21
N LYS A 214 -1.34 4.31 23.70
CA LYS A 214 -1.79 5.67 23.98
C LYS A 214 -1.97 6.48 22.71
N THR A 215 -1.03 6.34 21.78
CA THR A 215 -1.03 7.10 20.54
C THR A 215 -1.98 6.46 19.56
N LEU A 216 -2.90 7.25 18.98
CA LEU A 216 -3.78 6.78 17.92
C LEU A 216 -2.96 6.32 16.71
N ASN A 217 -3.24 5.12 16.22
CA ASN A 217 -2.69 4.63 14.99
C ASN A 217 -3.36 5.33 13.82
N LYS A 218 -2.59 6.13 13.08
CA LYS A 218 -3.07 6.89 11.92
C LYS A 218 -2.67 6.22 10.63
N GLY A 219 -3.70 5.89 9.86
CA GLY A 219 -3.69 5.37 8.51
C GLY A 219 -2.80 6.11 7.55
N TRP A 220 -2.06 5.35 6.76
CA TRP A 220 -1.42 5.84 5.56
C TRP A 220 -1.51 4.80 4.45
N MET A 221 -1.62 5.31 3.22
CA MET A 221 -1.53 4.49 2.03
C MET A 221 -0.95 5.32 0.88
N GLU A 222 -0.03 4.72 0.14
CA GLU A 222 0.55 5.28 -1.08
C GLU A 222 0.38 4.29 -2.21
N VAL A 223 -0.17 4.74 -3.33
CA VAL A 223 -0.34 3.92 -4.54
C VAL A 223 0.46 4.55 -5.65
N SER A 224 1.17 3.71 -6.40
CA SER A 224 1.88 4.06 -7.61
C SER A 224 1.32 3.19 -8.74
N ILE A 225 0.80 3.82 -9.78
CA ILE A 225 0.21 3.16 -10.94
C ILE A 225 0.95 3.63 -12.19
N LYS A 226 1.47 2.71 -13.00
CA LYS A 226 2.13 3.03 -14.26
C LYS A 226 1.13 3.64 -15.26
N GLY A 227 1.60 4.59 -16.06
CA GLY A 227 0.77 5.35 -16.96
C GLY A 227 0.15 4.50 -18.06
N ASP A 228 0.83 3.44 -18.50
CA ASP A 228 0.29 2.45 -19.44
C ASP A 228 -0.95 1.72 -18.87
N ILE A 229 -0.94 1.37 -17.57
CA ILE A 229 -2.10 0.83 -16.86
C ILE A 229 -3.23 1.85 -16.86
N ILE A 230 -2.94 3.12 -16.56
CA ILE A 230 -3.95 4.18 -16.58
C ILE A 230 -4.60 4.31 -17.98
N ARG A 231 -3.78 4.32 -19.03
CA ARG A 231 -4.24 4.43 -20.43
C ARG A 231 -5.04 3.22 -20.87
N GLN A 232 -4.52 2.01 -20.65
CA GLN A 232 -5.13 0.79 -21.17
C GLN A 232 -6.29 0.27 -20.32
N ALA A 233 -6.21 0.44 -18.99
CA ALA A 233 -7.16 -0.15 -18.06
C ALA A 233 -8.31 0.81 -17.75
N PHE A 234 -8.08 2.12 -17.80
CA PHE A 234 -9.10 3.14 -17.51
C PHE A 234 -9.42 4.06 -18.69
N ASN A 235 -8.82 3.83 -19.87
CA ASN A 235 -9.00 4.64 -21.08
C ASN A 235 -8.80 6.15 -20.83
N LEU A 236 -7.75 6.48 -20.07
CA LEU A 236 -7.50 7.82 -19.55
C LEU A 236 -6.03 8.22 -19.73
N GLU A 237 -5.79 9.50 -19.99
CA GLU A 237 -4.44 10.05 -19.89
C GLU A 237 -4.06 10.24 -18.41
N PRO A 238 -2.87 9.79 -17.95
CA PRO A 238 -2.47 9.87 -16.54
C PRO A 238 -2.52 11.27 -15.94
N LYS A 239 -2.18 12.30 -16.74
CA LYS A 239 -2.28 13.72 -16.35
C LYS A 239 -3.71 14.17 -15.99
N ASN A 240 -4.73 13.48 -16.50
CA ASN A 240 -6.14 13.77 -16.26
C ASN A 240 -6.72 12.89 -15.15
N ALA A 241 -6.07 11.78 -14.80
CA ALA A 241 -6.59 10.80 -13.84
C ALA A 241 -6.85 11.40 -12.46
N GLY A 242 -6.07 12.40 -12.02
CA GLY A 242 -6.26 13.07 -10.73
C GLY A 242 -7.62 13.78 -10.58
N GLN A 243 -8.24 14.22 -11.67
CA GLN A 243 -9.57 14.86 -11.62
C GLN A 243 -10.70 13.85 -11.46
N LEU A 244 -10.43 12.58 -11.76
CA LEU A 244 -11.41 11.50 -11.85
C LEU A 244 -11.20 10.44 -10.78
N ALA A 245 -9.99 10.38 -10.21
CA ALA A 245 -9.66 9.59 -9.05
C ALA A 245 -10.47 10.07 -7.84
N LYS A 246 -11.11 9.13 -7.16
CA LYS A 246 -11.78 9.32 -5.89
C LYS A 246 -11.24 8.29 -4.91
N VAL A 247 -10.82 8.75 -3.75
CA VAL A 247 -10.45 7.89 -2.63
C VAL A 247 -11.58 7.92 -1.62
N GLU A 248 -12.19 6.77 -1.39
CA GLU A 248 -13.23 6.54 -0.39
C GLU A 248 -12.66 5.64 0.70
N ILE A 249 -12.88 5.99 1.97
CA ILE A 249 -12.50 5.18 3.11
C ILE A 249 -13.78 4.78 3.83
N SER A 250 -14.07 3.48 3.89
CA SER A 250 -15.26 2.98 4.58
C SER A 250 -14.90 2.11 5.77
N TYR A 251 -15.65 2.23 6.85
CA TYR A 251 -15.50 1.42 8.06
C TYR A 251 -16.57 0.31 8.13
N VAL A 252 -16.38 -0.69 8.99
CA VAL A 252 -17.32 -1.82 9.16
C VAL A 252 -18.74 -1.37 9.54
N GLU A 253 -18.90 -0.21 10.19
CA GLU A 253 -20.20 0.43 10.44
C GLU A 253 -20.88 1.05 9.20
N GLY A 254 -20.32 0.85 8.00
CA GLY A 254 -20.89 1.32 6.73
C GLY A 254 -20.80 2.84 6.51
N LYS A 255 -20.11 3.57 7.40
CA LYS A 255 -19.84 5.00 7.22
C LYS A 255 -18.64 5.15 6.29
N ALA A 256 -18.87 5.72 5.11
CA ALA A 256 -17.83 6.11 4.17
C ALA A 256 -17.42 7.57 4.43
N ASP A 257 -16.16 7.78 4.78
CA ASP A 257 -15.51 9.08 4.87
C ASP A 257 -14.65 9.31 3.62
N ILE A 258 -14.62 10.56 3.15
CA ILE A 258 -13.69 10.97 2.10
C ILE A 258 -12.37 11.34 2.78
N ALA A 259 -11.31 10.59 2.48
CA ALA A 259 -9.98 10.85 3.01
C ALA A 259 -9.44 12.21 2.55
N THR A 260 -8.54 12.81 3.33
CA THR A 260 -7.60 13.77 2.73
C THR A 260 -6.60 12.96 1.92
N TYR A 261 -6.66 13.09 0.59
CA TYR A 261 -5.71 12.48 -0.31
C TYR A 261 -5.16 13.50 -1.29
N ALA A 262 -3.97 13.22 -1.79
CA ALA A 262 -3.35 13.94 -2.88
C ALA A 262 -3.08 12.98 -4.03
N THR A 263 -3.23 13.48 -5.25
CA THR A 263 -2.84 12.75 -6.47
C THR A 263 -1.85 13.57 -7.25
N ARG A 264 -0.90 12.92 -7.91
CA ARG A 264 -0.02 13.57 -8.87
C ARG A 264 0.34 12.61 -9.99
N TYR A 265 0.59 13.16 -11.17
CA TYR A 265 1.24 12.43 -12.25
C TYR A 265 2.68 12.93 -12.35
N ILE A 266 3.63 11.99 -12.48
CA ILE A 266 5.07 12.25 -12.65
C ILE A 266 5.43 11.84 -14.08
N PRO A 267 5.54 12.79 -15.02
CA PRO A 267 5.79 12.50 -16.43
C PRO A 267 7.09 11.73 -16.66
N GLU A 268 8.15 12.05 -15.91
CA GLU A 268 9.48 11.47 -16.09
C GLU A 268 9.53 9.98 -15.73
N LEU A 269 8.60 9.53 -14.88
CA LEU A 269 8.50 8.13 -14.44
C LEU A 269 7.32 7.39 -15.11
N ASP A 270 6.52 8.10 -15.91
CA ASP A 270 5.18 7.71 -16.36
C ASP A 270 4.37 7.05 -15.23
N THR A 271 4.27 7.72 -14.08
CA THR A 271 3.65 7.17 -12.87
C THR A 271 2.57 8.11 -12.33
N PHE A 272 1.38 7.59 -12.09
CA PHE A 272 0.31 8.25 -11.34
C PHE A 272 0.35 7.80 -9.88
N GLU A 273 0.51 8.76 -8.96
CA GLU A 273 0.56 8.52 -7.52
C GLU A 273 -0.71 8.97 -6.81
N ILE A 274 -1.10 8.22 -5.79
CA ILE A 274 -2.15 8.56 -4.83
C ILE A 274 -1.57 8.44 -3.43
N ARG A 275 -1.76 9.45 -2.59
CA ARG A 275 -1.31 9.43 -1.19
C ARG A 275 -2.48 9.79 -0.29
N ALA A 276 -2.86 8.88 0.60
CA ALA A 276 -3.91 9.08 1.60
C ALA A 276 -3.31 8.91 3.00
N TYR A 277 -3.59 9.86 3.90
CA TYR A 277 -3.02 9.88 5.24
C TYR A 277 -4.07 10.29 6.28
N ASN A 278 -3.78 9.97 7.55
CA ASN A 278 -4.52 10.38 8.74
C ASN A 278 -5.96 9.85 8.82
N PHE A 279 -6.24 8.68 8.24
CA PHE A 279 -7.50 7.97 8.48
C PHE A 279 -7.37 7.04 9.69
N GLY A 280 -8.48 6.71 10.35
CA GLY A 280 -8.45 5.80 11.51
C GLY A 280 -8.21 4.34 11.12
N PHE A 281 -7.53 3.57 11.98
CA PHE A 281 -7.43 2.11 11.89
C PHE A 281 -8.51 1.45 12.76
N SER A 282 -9.70 1.26 12.17
CA SER A 282 -10.79 0.42 12.71
C SER A 282 -11.39 -0.34 11.52
N ALA A 283 -10.59 -1.20 10.89
CA ALA A 283 -10.89 -1.91 9.64
C ALA A 283 -11.39 -1.03 8.45
N PRO A 284 -10.60 -0.03 8.00
CA PRO A 284 -10.96 0.76 6.84
C PRO A 284 -10.81 -0.06 5.55
N THR A 285 -11.73 0.12 4.61
CA THR A 285 -11.53 -0.28 3.21
C THR A 285 -11.26 0.98 2.41
N LEU A 286 -10.14 1.02 1.70
CA LEU A 286 -9.83 2.11 0.81
C LEU A 286 -10.19 1.72 -0.62
N ARG A 287 -11.06 2.51 -1.25
CA ARG A 287 -11.44 2.35 -2.65
C ARG A 287 -10.93 3.51 -3.46
N VAL A 288 -10.09 3.22 -4.44
CA VAL A 288 -9.67 4.15 -5.47
C VAL A 288 -10.55 3.92 -6.69
N LYS A 289 -11.44 4.85 -6.98
CA LYS A 289 -12.25 4.83 -8.20
C LYS A 289 -11.73 5.85 -9.18
N VAL A 290 -11.34 5.43 -10.37
CA VAL A 290 -11.03 6.36 -11.47
C VAL A 290 -12.27 6.41 -12.35
N ASN A 291 -13.05 7.48 -12.22
CA ASN A 291 -14.26 7.66 -13.03
C ASN A 291 -13.89 7.73 -14.51
N MET A 292 -14.28 6.73 -15.30
CA MET A 292 -14.20 6.82 -16.75
C MET A 292 -15.08 7.98 -17.24
N PRO A 293 -14.60 8.85 -18.16
CA PRO A 293 -15.49 9.76 -18.87
C PRO A 293 -16.60 8.93 -19.51
N PRO A 294 -17.86 9.41 -19.54
CA PRO A 294 -18.91 8.69 -20.24
C PRO A 294 -18.44 8.42 -21.67
N ALA A 295 -18.49 7.16 -22.08
CA ALA A 295 -18.22 6.77 -23.46
C ALA A 295 -19.07 7.66 -24.38
N LYS A 296 -18.45 8.27 -25.39
CA LYS A 296 -19.17 9.02 -26.42
C LYS A 296 -20.22 8.06 -27.00
N PRO A 297 -21.52 8.42 -26.98
CA PRO A 297 -22.56 7.44 -27.28
C PRO A 297 -22.51 7.06 -28.76
N THR A 298 -22.20 5.80 -29.04
CA THR A 298 -22.56 5.17 -30.32
C THR A 298 -24.00 4.72 -30.18
N GLN A 299 -24.87 5.27 -31.03
CA GLN A 299 -26.27 4.91 -31.12
C GLN A 299 -26.42 3.42 -31.48
N SER A 300 -27.17 2.68 -30.66
CA SER A 300 -28.07 1.65 -31.15
C SER A 300 -29.22 1.43 -30.15
N THR A 301 -30.32 0.99 -30.72
CA THR A 301 -31.72 1.27 -30.37
C THR A 301 -32.33 0.11 -29.57
N GLN A 302 -33.18 0.44 -28.57
CA GLN A 302 -34.32 -0.32 -27.98
C GLN A 302 -34.09 -1.80 -27.56
N SER A 303 -34.53 -2.27 -26.38
CA SER A 303 -35.93 -2.32 -25.94
C SER A 303 -36.12 -2.60 -24.43
N THR A 304 -36.96 -1.77 -23.80
CA THR A 304 -38.17 -2.06 -22.99
C THR A 304 -38.17 -2.95 -21.70
N GLN A 305 -38.54 -2.26 -20.59
CA GLN A 305 -39.33 -2.65 -19.38
C GLN A 305 -38.83 -3.80 -18.48
N SER A 306 -38.87 -3.72 -17.14
CA SER A 306 -40.01 -3.34 -16.30
C SER A 306 -39.63 -2.80 -14.89
N THR A 307 -40.60 -2.10 -14.32
CA THR A 307 -40.76 -1.43 -13.01
C THR A 307 -40.74 -2.33 -11.77
N GLN A 308 -40.19 -1.84 -10.65
CA GLN A 308 -40.99 -1.55 -9.43
C GLN A 308 -40.23 -0.76 -8.36
N SER A 309 -41.00 0.01 -7.61
CA SER A 309 -40.70 1.13 -6.73
C SER A 309 -40.64 0.76 -5.24
N THR A 310 -39.84 1.47 -4.42
CA THR A 310 -40.26 1.97 -3.08
C THR A 310 -39.33 3.06 -2.51
N SER A 311 -39.87 4.29 -2.48
CA SER A 311 -39.74 5.44 -1.58
C SER A 311 -38.57 5.68 -0.57
N LYS A 312 -38.04 6.92 -0.69
CA LYS A 312 -37.74 7.97 0.34
C LYS A 312 -36.49 7.88 1.25
N LYS A 313 -35.48 8.72 0.95
CA LYS A 313 -35.18 9.99 1.68
C LYS A 313 -34.28 10.88 0.80
N ALA A 314 -34.62 12.16 0.64
CA ALA A 314 -33.87 13.09 -0.22
C ALA A 314 -32.48 13.40 0.36
N PRO A 315 -31.38 13.24 -0.40
CA PRO A 315 -30.07 13.64 0.08
C PRO A 315 -29.91 15.16 -0.01
N SER A 316 -29.49 15.78 1.10
CA SER A 316 -29.02 17.16 1.19
C SER A 316 -28.08 17.50 0.03
N LYS A 317 -28.32 18.64 -0.65
CA LYS A 317 -27.50 19.12 -1.78
C LYS A 317 -26.08 19.45 -1.30
N ILE A 318 -25.21 18.46 -1.28
CA ILE A 318 -23.77 18.64 -1.09
C ILE A 318 -23.24 19.40 -2.31
N THR A 319 -22.72 20.59 -2.07
CA THR A 319 -22.13 21.44 -3.11
C THR A 319 -20.61 21.39 -3.01
N SER A 320 -19.94 21.49 -4.16
CA SER A 320 -18.48 21.51 -4.26
C SER A 320 -18.01 22.90 -4.61
N ILE A 321 -16.93 23.36 -3.98
CA ILE A 321 -16.23 24.59 -4.36
C ILE A 321 -14.75 24.30 -4.59
N THR A 322 -14.17 25.03 -5.53
CA THR A 322 -12.73 25.02 -5.77
C THR A 322 -12.13 26.23 -5.06
N CYS A 323 -11.07 26.00 -4.31
CA CYS A 323 -10.38 27.00 -3.52
C CYS A 323 -8.93 27.07 -4.01
N VAL A 324 -8.46 28.26 -4.36
CA VAL A 324 -7.12 28.47 -4.92
C VAL A 324 -6.27 29.38 -4.04
N LYS A 325 -5.00 29.01 -3.83
CA LYS A 325 -3.97 29.84 -3.18
C LYS A 325 -2.67 29.69 -3.96
N GLY A 326 -2.32 30.69 -4.77
CA GLY A 326 -1.20 30.57 -5.72
C GLY A 326 -1.43 29.44 -6.73
N LYS A 327 -0.46 28.52 -6.86
CA LYS A 327 -0.56 27.32 -7.71
C LYS A 327 -1.27 26.14 -7.04
N THR A 328 -1.60 26.25 -5.76
CA THR A 328 -2.24 25.16 -5.00
C THR A 328 -3.76 25.23 -5.17
N ILE A 329 -4.33 24.13 -5.65
CA ILE A 329 -5.78 23.96 -5.83
C ILE A 329 -6.29 22.98 -4.76
N LYS A 330 -7.33 23.37 -4.04
CA LYS A 330 -8.05 22.52 -3.08
C LYS A 330 -9.53 22.46 -3.46
N THR A 331 -10.11 21.28 -3.45
CA THR A 331 -11.55 21.10 -3.66
C THR A 331 -12.19 20.82 -2.30
N ILE A 332 -13.19 21.60 -1.92
CA ILE A 332 -13.92 21.46 -0.65
C ILE A 332 -15.38 21.16 -0.95
N LYS A 333 -15.93 20.11 -0.34
CA LYS A 333 -17.35 19.75 -0.45
C LYS A 333 -17.99 19.66 0.92
N GLY A 334 -19.23 20.12 1.03
CA GLY A 334 -20.02 20.08 2.25
C GLY A 334 -21.40 20.68 2.05
N ASN A 335 -22.19 20.79 3.12
CA ASN A 335 -23.36 21.65 3.13
C ASN A 335 -22.87 23.08 3.34
N SER A 336 -22.99 23.94 2.30
CA SER A 336 -22.45 25.31 2.29
C SER A 336 -20.95 25.41 2.56
N PRO A 337 -20.09 24.85 1.69
CA PRO A 337 -18.64 24.87 1.89
C PRO A 337 -18.07 26.30 1.77
N LYS A 338 -16.99 26.58 2.52
CA LYS A 338 -16.21 27.82 2.49
C LYS A 338 -14.72 27.52 2.28
N CYS A 339 -14.00 28.44 1.63
CA CYS A 339 -12.56 28.27 1.44
C CYS A 339 -11.78 28.53 2.74
N PRO A 340 -10.68 27.81 3.00
CA PRO A 340 -9.85 28.01 4.19
C PRO A 340 -9.13 29.35 4.10
N SER A 341 -8.64 29.85 5.24
CA SER A 341 -7.95 31.15 5.30
C SER A 341 -6.80 31.23 4.28
N GLY A 342 -6.84 32.29 3.46
CA GLY A 342 -5.89 32.53 2.38
C GLY A 342 -6.17 31.80 1.06
N TYR A 343 -7.28 31.08 0.90
CA TYR A 343 -7.74 30.53 -0.37
C TYR A 343 -8.96 31.31 -0.90
N VAL A 344 -8.98 31.59 -2.20
CA VAL A 344 -10.08 32.26 -2.89
C VAL A 344 -10.96 31.24 -3.60
N LYS A 345 -12.28 31.40 -3.53
CA LYS A 345 -13.23 30.54 -4.23
C LYS A 345 -13.16 30.81 -5.74
N ARG A 346 -13.07 29.75 -6.53
CA ARG A 346 -13.04 29.76 -8.00
C ARG A 346 -14.29 29.11 -8.56
#